data_AF-M1WKI1-F1
#
_entry.id   AF-M1WKI1-F1
#
_cell.length_a   1.000
_cell.length_b   1.000
_cell.length_c   1.000
_cell.angle_alpha   90.00
_cell.angle_beta   90.00
_cell.angle_gamma   90.00
#
_symmetry.space_group_name_H-M   'P 1'
#
loop_
_entity.id
_entity.type
_entity.pdbx_description
1 polymer ?
#
loop_
_entity_poly.entity_id
_entity_poly.type
_entity_poly.pdbx_seq_one_letter_code
_entity_poly.pdbx_strand_id
1 'polypeptide(L)'
;MTISSTQSRVIYMGNGSTTLFAVPFLFLENNDLEVVLSSPDTETVQTISTDYQLSGAGHHTGGICTMTSAPAKGEHLVIRRNPSIVQEVDYVENDAFPAATHEAALDKLTMICQTLSERLDRTITFRVSSAVSGVELPEPDPGRLIAWNESGDNLINKQAGDIGMVGIPLSIGEGGTGGRDIEEALSNLGFGATGRAMATAQSSLDALALLDAEPADTTILKADIPDILQTVFGDEAQLYSGVDLLTLEVERNHILWTLEAPSFFSDVLLPFDGTYIFHVYPAGYTLNLAESYNNDGKLPLPSTSAEEIRIVVEQYNNRKSILSVQNMEA
;
A
#
# COMPACT_ATOMS: atom_id res chain seq x y z
N MET A 1 -32.07 34.94 -56.73
CA MET A 1 -31.01 33.98 -56.36
C MET A 1 -31.59 33.01 -55.35
N THR A 2 -31.14 31.76 -55.34
CA THR A 2 -31.66 30.77 -54.39
C THR A 2 -30.53 29.92 -53.83
N ILE A 3 -30.51 29.71 -52.52
CA ILE A 3 -29.54 28.81 -51.87
C ILE A 3 -29.97 27.34 -52.02
N SER A 4 -29.34 26.63 -52.95
CA SER A 4 -29.58 25.18 -53.17
C SER A 4 -28.52 24.28 -52.53
N SER A 5 -27.35 24.82 -52.20
CA SER A 5 -26.26 24.09 -51.54
C SER A 5 -26.36 24.17 -50.02
N THR A 6 -26.04 23.07 -49.34
CA THR A 6 -25.90 23.02 -47.88
C THR A 6 -24.48 23.31 -47.41
N GLN A 7 -23.51 23.40 -48.32
CA GLN A 7 -22.11 23.62 -47.96
C GLN A 7 -21.89 25.06 -47.46
N SER A 8 -21.63 25.22 -46.16
CA SER A 8 -21.40 26.51 -45.49
C SER A 8 -20.00 26.68 -44.89
N ARG A 9 -19.15 25.65 -45.04
CA ARG A 9 -17.81 25.57 -44.43
C ARG A 9 -16.86 24.77 -45.32
N VAL A 10 -15.60 25.18 -45.32
CA VAL A 10 -14.48 24.47 -45.97
C VAL A 10 -13.24 24.52 -45.09
N ILE A 11 -12.38 23.50 -45.17
CA ILE A 11 -11.13 23.38 -44.42
C ILE A 11 -9.99 23.12 -45.41
N TYR A 12 -8.88 23.85 -45.24
CA TYR A 12 -7.64 23.66 -45.99
C TYR A 12 -6.48 23.32 -45.06
N MET A 13 -5.55 22.50 -45.56
CA MET A 13 -4.33 22.12 -44.85
C MET A 13 -3.23 23.15 -45.15
N GLY A 14 -2.65 23.74 -44.12
CA GLY A 14 -1.53 24.66 -44.26
C GLY A 14 -0.27 23.94 -44.74
N ASN A 15 0.47 24.61 -45.63
CA ASN A 15 1.75 24.13 -46.18
C ASN A 15 2.88 25.17 -46.06
N GLY A 16 2.60 26.33 -45.47
CA GLY A 16 3.52 27.45 -45.29
C GLY A 16 3.81 28.25 -46.56
N SER A 17 3.12 28.03 -47.68
CA SER A 17 3.37 28.73 -48.95
C SER A 17 2.13 29.17 -49.71
N THR A 18 1.03 28.42 -49.66
CA THR A 18 -0.23 28.78 -50.34
C THR A 18 -0.96 29.88 -49.58
N THR A 19 -1.29 30.96 -50.28
CA THR A 19 -2.06 32.10 -49.73
C THR A 19 -3.45 32.26 -50.33
N LEU A 20 -3.73 31.60 -51.46
CA LEU A 20 -5.01 31.69 -52.16
C LEU A 20 -5.84 30.43 -51.91
N PHE A 21 -7.02 30.60 -51.34
CA PHE A 21 -7.94 29.53 -50.98
C PHE A 21 -9.32 29.80 -51.57
N ALA A 22 -9.90 28.80 -52.23
CA ALA A 22 -11.24 28.95 -52.79
C ALA A 22 -12.31 28.96 -51.68
N VAL A 23 -13.39 29.70 -51.89
CA VAL A 23 -14.60 29.65 -51.07
C VAL A 23 -15.69 29.04 -51.95
N PRO A 24 -16.02 27.74 -51.80
CA PRO A 24 -16.85 27.02 -52.77
C PRO A 24 -18.36 27.22 -52.58
N PHE A 25 -18.77 28.28 -51.88
CA PHE A 25 -20.16 28.56 -51.55
C PHE A 25 -20.46 30.05 -51.58
N LEU A 26 -21.72 30.41 -51.87
CA LEU A 26 -22.19 31.80 -51.87
C LEU A 26 -22.15 32.41 -50.47
N PHE A 27 -21.75 33.67 -50.40
CA PHE A 27 -21.83 34.57 -49.24
C PHE A 27 -22.23 35.96 -49.77
N LEU A 28 -23.03 36.71 -49.02
CA LEU A 28 -23.63 37.96 -49.52
C LEU A 28 -22.66 39.12 -49.39
N GLU A 29 -22.02 39.25 -48.24
CA GLU A 29 -21.00 40.26 -47.96
C GLU A 29 -19.73 39.63 -47.43
N ASN A 30 -18.59 40.31 -47.63
CA ASN A 30 -17.30 39.83 -47.11
C ASN A 30 -17.31 39.64 -45.57
N ASN A 31 -18.09 40.44 -44.84
CA ASN A 31 -18.23 40.33 -43.39
C ASN A 31 -19.12 39.14 -42.94
N ASP A 32 -19.81 38.48 -43.87
CA ASP A 32 -20.59 37.27 -43.58
C ASP A 32 -19.73 36.00 -43.55
N LEU A 33 -18.41 36.13 -43.74
CA LEU A 33 -17.46 35.04 -43.63
C LEU A 33 -16.52 35.23 -42.46
N GLU A 34 -16.25 34.12 -41.79
CA GLU A 34 -15.27 34.04 -40.72
C GLU A 34 -14.17 33.05 -41.11
N VAL A 35 -12.93 33.48 -40.91
CA VAL A 35 -11.74 32.70 -41.17
C VAL A 35 -11.04 32.41 -39.85
N VAL A 36 -10.72 31.15 -39.60
CA VAL A 36 -10.10 30.69 -38.36
C VAL A 36 -8.89 29.84 -38.72
N LEU A 37 -7.76 30.11 -38.07
CA LEU A 37 -6.61 29.22 -38.06
C LEU A 37 -6.70 28.33 -36.82
N SER A 38 -6.73 27.02 -37.05
CA SER A 38 -6.73 26.01 -35.99
C SER A 38 -5.41 25.27 -35.99
N SER A 39 -4.80 25.18 -34.80
CA SER A 39 -3.68 24.29 -34.48
C SER A 39 -4.17 23.21 -33.51
N PRO A 40 -3.38 22.18 -33.18
CA PRO A 40 -3.81 21.11 -32.28
C PRO A 40 -4.35 21.59 -30.92
N ASP A 41 -3.81 22.70 -30.40
CA ASP A 41 -4.12 23.19 -29.05
C ASP A 41 -4.82 24.56 -29.03
N THR A 42 -4.95 25.24 -30.17
CA THR A 42 -5.47 26.61 -30.23
C THR A 42 -6.30 26.88 -31.48
N GLU A 43 -7.32 27.73 -31.36
CA GLU A 43 -8.02 28.34 -32.49
C GLU A 43 -7.88 29.86 -32.42
N THR A 44 -7.51 30.48 -33.54
CA THR A 44 -7.35 31.93 -33.66
C THR A 44 -8.22 32.47 -34.79
N VAL A 45 -9.21 33.28 -34.43
CA VAL A 45 -10.04 34.02 -35.39
C VAL A 45 -9.18 35.06 -36.09
N GLN A 46 -9.21 35.05 -37.43
CA GLN A 46 -8.45 35.97 -38.27
C GLN A 46 -9.28 37.23 -38.52
N THR A 47 -8.62 38.37 -38.68
CA THR A 47 -9.25 39.67 -38.92
C THR A 47 -9.23 40.03 -40.40
N ILE A 48 -10.41 40.29 -40.97
CA ILE A 48 -10.53 40.72 -42.36
C ILE A 48 -9.77 42.04 -42.62
N SER A 49 -9.19 42.18 -43.81
CA SER A 49 -8.31 43.27 -44.25
C SER A 49 -6.92 43.33 -43.59
N THR A 50 -6.71 42.63 -42.47
CA THR A 50 -5.40 42.54 -41.78
C THR A 50 -4.73 41.20 -42.09
N ASP A 51 -5.40 40.12 -41.71
CA ASP A 51 -4.87 38.75 -41.82
C ASP A 51 -5.28 38.08 -43.13
N TYR A 52 -6.39 38.50 -43.73
CA TYR A 52 -6.89 37.99 -45.00
C TYR A 52 -7.77 39.00 -45.76
N GLN A 53 -7.92 38.79 -47.05
CA GLN A 53 -8.85 39.52 -47.92
C GLN A 53 -9.81 38.56 -48.61
N LEU A 54 -11.03 39.02 -48.86
CA LEU A 54 -12.08 38.26 -49.55
C LEU A 54 -12.50 38.95 -50.85
N SER A 55 -12.79 38.13 -51.84
CA SER A 55 -13.35 38.55 -53.12
C SER A 55 -14.42 37.55 -53.58
N GLY A 56 -15.36 38.00 -54.41
CA GLY A 56 -16.45 37.15 -54.91
C GLY A 56 -17.72 37.14 -54.05
N ALA A 57 -17.91 38.14 -53.18
CA ALA A 57 -19.19 38.35 -52.50
C ALA A 57 -20.34 38.47 -53.51
N GLY A 58 -21.47 37.82 -53.22
CA GLY A 58 -22.64 37.76 -54.10
C GLY A 58 -22.52 36.79 -55.28
N HIS A 59 -21.37 36.17 -55.53
CA HIS A 59 -21.21 35.22 -56.63
C HIS A 59 -21.72 33.83 -56.23
N HIS A 60 -22.55 33.22 -57.09
CA HIS A 60 -23.18 31.91 -56.78
C HIS A 60 -22.17 30.76 -56.64
N THR A 61 -21.00 30.86 -57.28
CA THR A 61 -19.90 29.89 -57.15
C THR A 61 -19.01 30.16 -55.94
N GLY A 62 -19.32 31.20 -55.15
CA GLY A 62 -18.48 31.71 -54.09
C GLY A 62 -17.30 32.53 -54.62
N GLY A 63 -16.20 32.51 -53.88
CA GLY A 63 -15.14 33.51 -53.98
C GLY A 63 -13.74 32.98 -53.67
N ILE A 64 -12.82 33.90 -53.37
CA ILE A 64 -11.44 33.59 -52.99
C ILE A 64 -11.09 34.30 -51.70
N CYS A 65 -10.51 33.54 -50.77
CA CYS A 65 -9.85 34.02 -49.56
C CYS A 65 -8.33 34.08 -49.80
N THR A 66 -7.78 35.28 -49.71
CA THR A 66 -6.34 35.54 -49.85
C THR A 66 -5.76 35.84 -48.47
N MET A 67 -5.00 34.92 -47.91
CA MET A 67 -4.30 35.12 -46.64
C MET A 67 -3.08 36.04 -46.82
N THR A 68 -2.87 36.97 -45.90
CA THR A 68 -1.68 37.84 -45.87
C THR A 68 -0.42 37.04 -45.54
N SER A 69 -0.55 36.05 -44.64
CA SER A 69 0.50 35.08 -44.29
C SER A 69 0.00 33.66 -44.58
N ALA A 70 0.80 32.84 -45.26
CA ALA A 70 0.41 31.47 -45.60
C ALA A 70 0.26 30.62 -44.31
N PRO A 71 -0.86 29.90 -44.13
CA PRO A 71 -1.04 28.98 -43.01
C PRO A 71 0.12 27.97 -42.95
N ALA A 72 0.74 27.83 -41.78
CA ALA A 72 1.92 27.01 -41.58
C ALA A 72 1.61 25.51 -41.70
N LYS A 73 2.65 24.69 -41.89
CA LYS A 73 2.48 23.23 -41.91
C LYS A 73 1.99 22.75 -40.54
N GLY A 74 0.87 22.04 -40.54
CA GLY A 74 0.22 21.55 -39.32
C GLY A 74 -0.94 22.43 -38.84
N GLU A 75 -1.15 23.60 -39.45
CA GLU A 75 -2.34 24.41 -39.23
C GLU A 75 -3.47 24.03 -40.20
N HIS A 76 -4.70 24.21 -39.75
CA HIS A 76 -5.91 24.10 -40.54
C HIS A 76 -6.53 25.48 -40.74
N LEU A 77 -6.70 25.88 -41.99
CA LEU A 77 -7.46 27.08 -42.34
C LEU A 77 -8.93 26.71 -42.51
N VAL A 78 -9.78 27.21 -41.62
CA VAL A 78 -11.22 27.01 -41.66
C VAL A 78 -11.87 28.29 -42.17
N ILE A 79 -12.67 28.17 -43.23
CA ILE A 79 -13.48 29.28 -43.76
C ILE A 79 -14.94 28.87 -43.63
N ARG A 80 -15.75 29.67 -42.93
CA ARG A 80 -17.17 29.38 -42.68
C ARG A 80 -18.06 30.60 -42.86
N ARG A 81 -19.33 30.36 -43.18
CA ARG A 81 -20.37 31.40 -43.14
C ARG A 81 -20.71 31.76 -41.70
N ASN A 82 -20.66 33.04 -41.40
CA ASN A 82 -21.05 33.65 -40.14
C ASN A 82 -21.80 34.99 -40.39
N PRO A 83 -22.96 34.96 -41.08
CA PRO A 83 -23.72 36.17 -41.36
C PRO A 83 -24.30 36.78 -40.08
N SER A 84 -24.48 38.10 -40.08
CA SER A 84 -25.15 38.79 -38.97
C SER A 84 -26.60 38.32 -38.82
N ILE A 85 -26.99 37.93 -37.60
CA ILE A 85 -28.34 37.43 -37.28
C ILE A 85 -29.27 38.62 -37.00
N VAL A 86 -29.52 39.41 -38.05
CA VAL A 86 -30.40 40.59 -38.02
C VAL A 86 -31.28 40.63 -39.27
N GLN A 87 -32.48 41.18 -39.14
CA GLN A 87 -33.34 41.51 -40.27
C GLN A 87 -33.04 42.94 -40.72
N GLU A 88 -32.57 43.10 -41.96
CA GLU A 88 -32.21 44.41 -42.53
C GLU A 88 -33.29 45.00 -43.44
N VAL A 89 -34.20 44.16 -43.95
CA VAL A 89 -35.23 44.57 -44.91
C VAL A 89 -36.48 44.99 -44.15
N ASP A 90 -36.86 46.25 -44.35
CA ASP A 90 -38.15 46.83 -43.95
C ASP A 90 -39.01 47.08 -45.18
N TYR A 91 -40.29 46.71 -45.11
CA TYR A 91 -41.24 46.90 -46.22
C TYR A 91 -42.15 48.09 -45.96
N VAL A 92 -42.27 48.94 -46.97
CA VAL A 92 -43.21 50.06 -46.96
C VAL A 92 -44.56 49.58 -47.48
N GLU A 93 -45.61 49.87 -46.72
CA GLU A 93 -46.98 49.55 -47.13
C GLU A 93 -47.37 50.27 -48.44
N ASN A 94 -48.09 49.57 -49.31
CA ASN A 94 -48.60 50.07 -50.60
C ASN A 94 -47.55 50.39 -51.67
N ASP A 95 -46.29 50.03 -51.47
CA ASP A 95 -45.28 50.06 -52.54
C ASP A 95 -45.36 48.80 -53.41
N ALA A 96 -44.82 48.88 -54.63
CA ALA A 96 -44.70 47.71 -55.49
C ALA A 96 -43.80 46.65 -54.85
N PHE A 97 -44.23 45.39 -54.86
CA PHE A 97 -43.52 44.30 -54.20
C PHE A 97 -42.08 44.14 -54.74
N PRO A 98 -41.03 44.39 -53.93
CA PRO A 98 -39.65 44.31 -54.37
C PRO A 98 -39.18 42.85 -54.32
N ALA A 99 -39.55 42.06 -55.33
CA ALA A 99 -39.29 40.62 -55.39
C ALA A 99 -37.82 40.24 -55.17
N ALA A 100 -36.88 41.00 -55.75
CA ALA A 100 -35.44 40.76 -55.59
C ALA A 100 -34.96 40.97 -54.14
N THR A 101 -35.44 42.03 -53.49
CA THR A 101 -35.12 42.32 -52.07
C THR A 101 -35.74 41.28 -51.15
N HIS A 102 -36.94 40.80 -51.47
CA HIS A 102 -37.59 39.72 -50.73
C HIS A 102 -36.83 38.40 -50.83
N GLU A 103 -36.44 38.02 -52.05
CA GLU A 103 -35.66 36.81 -52.29
C GLU A 103 -34.30 36.87 -51.56
N ALA A 104 -33.60 38.01 -51.62
CA ALA A 104 -32.33 38.21 -50.92
C ALA A 104 -32.47 38.07 -49.38
N ALA A 105 -33.57 38.57 -48.81
CA ALA A 105 -33.86 38.41 -47.38
C ALA A 105 -34.09 36.94 -47.00
N LEU A 106 -34.81 36.18 -47.83
CA LEU A 106 -35.04 34.74 -47.62
C LEU A 106 -33.76 33.91 -47.79
N ASP A 107 -32.91 34.28 -48.76
CA ASP A 107 -31.59 33.67 -48.94
C ASP A 107 -30.71 33.89 -47.70
N LYS A 108 -30.65 35.13 -47.18
CA LYS A 108 -29.90 35.44 -45.95
C LYS A 108 -30.42 34.63 -44.76
N LEU A 109 -31.74 34.55 -44.58
CA LEU A 109 -32.35 33.75 -43.51
C LEU A 109 -32.00 32.27 -43.65
N THR A 110 -32.01 31.74 -44.88
CA THR A 110 -31.59 30.36 -45.17
C THR A 110 -30.12 30.15 -44.81
N MET A 111 -29.23 31.10 -45.12
CA MET A 111 -27.83 31.03 -44.72
C MET A 111 -27.65 31.06 -43.19
N ILE A 112 -28.41 31.91 -42.47
CA ILE A 112 -28.41 31.96 -41.00
C ILE A 112 -28.83 30.59 -40.44
N CYS A 113 -29.91 29.99 -40.95
CA CYS A 113 -30.36 28.67 -40.52
C CYS A 113 -29.29 27.59 -40.77
N GLN A 114 -28.62 27.61 -41.92
CA GLN A 114 -27.52 26.67 -42.21
C GLN A 114 -26.33 26.86 -41.24
N THR A 115 -25.96 28.11 -40.92
CA THR A 115 -24.91 28.40 -39.93
C THR A 115 -25.31 27.95 -38.53
N LEU A 116 -26.56 28.15 -38.11
CA LEU A 116 -27.05 27.67 -36.82
C LEU A 116 -27.08 26.15 -36.75
N SER A 117 -27.52 25.47 -37.82
CA SER A 117 -27.48 24.01 -37.90
C SER A 117 -26.05 23.48 -37.74
N GLU A 118 -25.08 24.05 -38.47
CA GLU A 118 -23.68 23.65 -38.37
C GLU A 118 -23.09 23.89 -36.97
N ARG A 119 -23.50 24.96 -36.29
CA ARG A 119 -23.13 25.21 -34.89
C ARG A 119 -23.73 24.16 -33.97
N LEU A 120 -25.01 23.84 -34.10
CA LEU A 120 -25.72 22.84 -33.29
C LEU A 120 -25.15 21.42 -33.50
N ASP A 121 -24.73 21.07 -34.72
CA ASP A 121 -24.09 19.78 -35.03
C ASP A 121 -22.76 19.58 -34.27
N ARG A 122 -22.16 20.65 -33.74
CA ARG A 122 -20.94 20.61 -32.91
C ARG A 122 -21.22 20.76 -31.41
N THR A 123 -22.48 20.81 -31.00
CA THR A 123 -22.88 20.86 -29.59
C THR A 123 -23.20 19.47 -29.06
N ILE A 124 -23.11 19.30 -27.74
CA ILE A 124 -23.60 18.11 -27.06
C ILE A 124 -25.13 18.21 -27.00
N THR A 125 -25.83 17.24 -27.58
CA THR A 125 -27.30 17.21 -27.61
C THR A 125 -27.84 15.94 -26.95
N PHE A 126 -29.06 16.04 -26.43
CA PHE A 126 -29.78 14.87 -25.96
C PHE A 126 -30.31 14.03 -27.10
N ARG A 127 -30.48 12.73 -26.84
CA ARG A 127 -31.25 11.85 -27.71
C ARG A 127 -32.65 12.43 -27.95
N VAL A 128 -33.20 12.21 -29.14
CA VAL A 128 -34.56 12.67 -29.50
C VAL A 128 -35.64 12.16 -28.54
N SER A 129 -35.43 10.99 -27.93
CA SER A 129 -36.34 10.38 -26.94
C SER A 129 -36.07 10.80 -25.49
N SER A 130 -35.27 11.84 -25.25
CA SER A 130 -35.02 12.34 -23.90
C SER A 130 -36.23 13.13 -23.42
N ALA A 131 -36.71 12.83 -22.21
CA ALA A 131 -37.70 13.66 -21.52
C ALA A 131 -37.05 14.79 -20.70
N VAL A 132 -35.74 14.74 -20.50
CA VAL A 132 -34.99 15.76 -19.75
C VAL A 132 -34.77 16.97 -20.67
N SER A 133 -35.16 18.15 -20.17
CA SER A 133 -35.04 19.44 -20.87
C SER A 133 -34.61 20.51 -19.88
N GLY A 134 -34.05 21.62 -20.36
CA GLY A 134 -33.58 22.71 -19.49
C GLY A 134 -32.36 22.36 -18.65
N VAL A 135 -31.52 21.44 -19.12
CA VAL A 135 -30.22 21.15 -18.49
C VAL A 135 -29.29 22.32 -18.74
N GLU A 136 -28.69 22.82 -17.66
CA GLU A 136 -27.76 23.94 -17.69
C GLU A 136 -26.37 23.45 -17.30
N LEU A 137 -25.33 23.96 -17.99
CA LEU A 137 -23.97 23.74 -17.54
C LEU A 137 -23.71 24.59 -16.29
N PRO A 138 -23.17 24.00 -15.21
CA PRO A 138 -22.79 24.77 -14.03
C PRO A 138 -21.64 25.74 -14.40
N GLU A 139 -21.49 26.80 -13.61
CA GLU A 139 -20.35 27.72 -13.74
C GLU A 139 -19.02 26.95 -13.70
N PRO A 140 -18.04 27.27 -14.57
CA PRO A 140 -16.75 26.57 -14.58
C PRO A 140 -16.04 26.67 -13.23
N ASP A 141 -15.79 25.52 -12.60
CA ASP A 141 -15.03 25.43 -11.34
C ASP A 141 -13.70 24.69 -11.59
N PRO A 142 -12.54 25.36 -11.48
CA PRO A 142 -11.24 24.75 -11.76
C PRO A 142 -11.01 23.45 -10.99
N GLY A 143 -10.63 22.39 -11.71
CA GLY A 143 -10.34 21.07 -11.11
C GLY A 143 -11.57 20.24 -10.76
N ARG A 144 -12.79 20.68 -11.12
CA ARG A 144 -14.01 19.88 -11.00
C ARG A 144 -14.39 19.20 -12.32
N LEU A 145 -15.12 18.10 -12.18
CA LEU A 145 -15.71 17.37 -13.30
C LEU A 145 -17.18 17.78 -13.44
N ILE A 146 -17.68 17.76 -14.68
CA ILE A 146 -19.11 17.85 -14.95
C ILE A 146 -19.75 16.48 -14.77
N ALA A 147 -20.78 16.38 -13.92
CA ALA A 147 -21.50 15.15 -13.63
C ALA A 147 -23.01 15.39 -13.49
N TRP A 148 -23.80 14.34 -13.61
CA TRP A 148 -25.22 14.39 -13.27
C TRP A 148 -25.41 14.60 -11.76
N ASN A 149 -26.38 15.42 -11.39
CA ASN A 149 -26.84 15.52 -10.01
C ASN A 149 -27.53 14.23 -9.56
N GLU A 150 -27.87 14.13 -8.28
CA GLU A 150 -28.50 12.93 -7.70
C GLU A 150 -29.90 12.65 -8.27
N SER A 151 -30.59 13.68 -8.76
CA SER A 151 -31.93 13.55 -9.36
C SER A 151 -31.88 13.16 -10.85
N GLY A 152 -30.70 13.21 -11.48
CA GLY A 152 -30.50 12.88 -12.90
C GLY A 152 -31.15 13.86 -13.88
N ASP A 153 -31.52 15.06 -13.43
CA ASP A 153 -32.24 16.06 -14.22
C ASP A 153 -31.40 17.29 -14.58
N ASN A 154 -30.23 17.48 -13.97
CA ASN A 154 -29.33 18.58 -14.28
C ASN A 154 -27.85 18.22 -14.06
N LEU A 155 -26.94 19.08 -14.56
CA LEU A 155 -25.50 18.93 -14.41
C LEU A 155 -24.96 19.75 -13.24
N ILE A 156 -23.95 19.21 -12.55
CA ILE A 156 -23.26 19.84 -11.43
C ILE A 156 -21.75 19.62 -11.53
N ASN A 157 -20.98 20.49 -10.86
CA ASN A 157 -19.56 20.27 -10.63
C ASN A 157 -19.37 19.27 -9.49
N LYS A 158 -18.54 18.25 -9.70
CA LYS A 158 -18.25 17.20 -8.72
C LYS A 158 -16.73 16.98 -8.58
N GLN A 159 -16.23 16.66 -7.38
CA GLN A 159 -14.82 16.26 -7.23
C GLN A 159 -14.64 14.84 -7.76
N ALA A 160 -13.48 14.56 -8.35
CA ALA A 160 -13.13 13.20 -8.76
C ALA A 160 -13.21 12.18 -7.60
N GLY A 161 -12.81 12.59 -6.39
CA GLY A 161 -12.89 11.76 -5.17
C GLY A 161 -14.32 11.35 -4.80
N ASP A 162 -15.30 12.24 -5.00
CA ASP A 162 -16.72 12.00 -4.69
C ASP A 162 -17.39 10.97 -5.63
N ILE A 163 -16.73 10.63 -6.74
CA ILE A 163 -17.20 9.64 -7.71
C ILE A 163 -16.68 8.23 -7.33
N GLY A 164 -15.88 8.10 -6.27
CA GLY A 164 -15.25 6.83 -5.90
C GLY A 164 -14.16 6.38 -6.87
N MET A 165 -13.75 7.26 -7.78
CA MET A 165 -12.61 7.05 -8.68
C MET A 165 -11.33 7.50 -7.97
N VAL A 166 -10.96 6.79 -6.89
CA VAL A 166 -9.59 6.90 -6.36
C VAL A 166 -8.69 6.25 -7.40
N GLY A 167 -7.82 7.05 -8.02
CA GLY A 167 -6.82 6.54 -8.95
C GLY A 167 -5.96 5.51 -8.23
N ILE A 168 -6.11 4.23 -8.57
CA ILE A 168 -5.24 3.17 -8.07
C ILE A 168 -4.03 3.02 -9.01
N PRO A 169 -2.80 3.05 -8.47
CA PRO A 169 -2.49 3.11 -7.06
C PRO A 169 -2.46 4.55 -6.52
N LEU A 170 -3.05 4.76 -5.36
CA LEU A 170 -2.98 6.04 -4.64
C LEU A 170 -1.59 6.20 -4.04
N SER A 171 -0.99 7.38 -4.13
CA SER A 171 0.37 7.61 -3.62
C SER A 171 0.44 7.48 -2.09
N ILE A 172 1.63 7.18 -1.54
CA ILE A 172 1.81 7.08 -0.08
C ILE A 172 1.52 8.42 0.62
N GLY A 173 1.92 9.53 0.01
CA GLY A 173 1.67 10.88 0.56
C GLY A 173 0.19 11.22 0.69
N GLU A 174 -0.67 10.52 -0.03
CA GLU A 174 -2.13 10.69 -0.03
C GLU A 174 -2.85 9.59 0.77
N GLY A 175 -2.11 8.77 1.53
CA GLY A 175 -2.66 7.68 2.34
C GLY A 175 -2.87 6.37 1.59
N GLY A 176 -2.34 6.22 0.38
CA GLY A 176 -2.31 4.97 -0.39
C GLY A 176 -1.05 4.13 -0.17
N THR A 177 -0.86 3.10 -1.00
CA THR A 177 0.32 2.22 -0.98
C THR A 177 1.30 2.51 -2.11
N GLY A 178 0.93 3.34 -3.08
CA GLY A 178 1.72 3.63 -4.29
C GLY A 178 1.93 2.44 -5.22
N GLY A 179 1.39 1.24 -4.92
CA GLY A 179 1.62 0.01 -5.67
C GLY A 179 0.32 -0.62 -6.19
N ARG A 180 0.39 -1.24 -7.38
CA ARG A 180 -0.74 -1.92 -8.04
C ARG A 180 -0.95 -3.35 -7.59
N ASP A 181 0.03 -3.91 -6.91
CA ASP A 181 0.01 -5.24 -6.31
C ASP A 181 0.67 -5.22 -4.92
N ILE A 182 0.66 -6.39 -4.26
CA ILE A 182 1.18 -6.55 -2.91
C ILE A 182 2.70 -6.34 -2.86
N GLU A 183 3.44 -6.75 -3.89
CA GLU A 183 4.90 -6.66 -3.90
C GLU A 183 5.36 -5.20 -4.02
N GLU A 184 4.76 -4.44 -4.94
CA GLU A 184 4.99 -3.00 -5.09
C GLU A 184 4.54 -2.25 -3.84
N ALA A 185 3.36 -2.57 -3.28
CA ALA A 185 2.85 -1.90 -2.09
C ALA A 185 3.79 -2.07 -0.88
N LEU A 186 4.24 -3.30 -0.61
CA LEU A 186 5.16 -3.58 0.49
C LEU A 186 6.55 -2.95 0.25
N SER A 187 7.04 -2.97 -0.99
CA SER A 187 8.30 -2.31 -1.36
C SER A 187 8.23 -0.79 -1.11
N ASN A 188 7.16 -0.14 -1.58
CA ASN A 188 6.95 1.30 -1.44
C ASN A 188 6.81 1.74 0.02
N LEU A 189 6.17 0.92 0.85
CA LEU A 189 6.06 1.14 2.31
C LEU A 189 7.37 0.88 3.06
N GLY A 190 8.46 0.49 2.37
CA GLY A 190 9.80 0.34 2.94
C GLY A 190 10.11 -1.04 3.50
N PHE A 191 9.31 -2.08 3.19
CA PHE A 191 9.62 -3.44 3.63
C PHE A 191 10.78 -4.04 2.82
N GLY A 192 11.86 -4.39 3.52
CA GLY A 192 12.95 -5.21 2.98
C GLY A 192 12.50 -6.64 2.65
N ALA A 193 13.36 -7.44 2.00
CA ALA A 193 12.99 -8.79 1.51
C ALA A 193 12.38 -9.69 2.61
N THR A 194 13.00 -9.74 3.79
CA THR A 194 12.47 -10.49 4.95
C THR A 194 11.14 -9.93 5.42
N GLY A 195 11.00 -8.60 5.51
CA GLY A 195 9.75 -7.94 5.91
C GLY A 195 8.61 -8.21 4.94
N ARG A 196 8.89 -8.30 3.63
CA ARG A 196 7.90 -8.67 2.62
C ARG A 196 7.45 -10.11 2.77
N ALA A 197 8.39 -11.04 2.94
CA ALA A 197 8.06 -12.45 3.15
C ALA A 197 7.18 -12.65 4.40
N MET A 198 7.53 -11.97 5.50
CA MET A 198 6.76 -11.93 6.74
C MET A 198 5.34 -11.38 6.55
N ALA A 199 5.21 -10.26 5.84
CA ALA A 199 3.91 -9.63 5.59
C ALA A 199 2.96 -10.50 4.75
N THR A 200 3.50 -11.47 4.00
CA THR A 200 2.73 -12.43 3.19
C THR A 200 2.47 -13.78 3.86
N ALA A 201 3.03 -14.01 5.06
CA ALA A 201 2.87 -15.27 5.79
C ALA A 201 1.38 -15.53 6.12
N GLN A 202 0.91 -16.75 5.83
CA GLN A 202 -0.50 -17.13 6.03
C GLN A 202 -0.81 -17.55 7.47
N SER A 203 0.23 -17.78 8.27
CA SER A 203 0.13 -18.12 9.68
C SER A 203 1.31 -17.59 10.47
N SER A 204 1.17 -17.54 11.80
CA SER A 204 2.28 -17.22 12.70
C SER A 204 3.40 -18.27 12.62
N LEU A 205 3.07 -19.52 12.26
CA LEU A 205 4.06 -20.59 12.11
C LEU A 205 4.93 -20.36 10.86
N ASP A 206 4.32 -19.95 9.74
CA ASP A 206 5.05 -19.63 8.51
C ASP A 206 5.95 -18.39 8.70
N ALA A 207 5.44 -17.39 9.43
CA ALA A 207 6.21 -16.20 9.78
C ALA A 207 7.43 -16.55 10.67
N LEU A 208 7.26 -17.45 11.63
CA LEU A 208 8.34 -17.87 12.52
C LEU A 208 9.41 -18.67 11.78
N ALA A 209 9.00 -19.55 10.86
CA ALA A 209 9.90 -20.29 9.99
C ALA A 209 10.73 -19.36 9.08
N LEU A 210 10.14 -18.28 8.56
CA LEU A 210 10.86 -17.28 7.76
C LEU A 210 11.91 -16.47 8.53
N LEU A 211 11.81 -16.42 9.85
CA LEU A 211 12.79 -15.75 10.71
C LEU A 211 13.92 -16.67 11.17
N ASP A 212 13.96 -17.93 10.72
CA ASP A 212 14.83 -18.99 11.28
C ASP A 212 14.74 -19.06 12.82
N ALA A 213 13.59 -18.66 13.37
CA ALA A 213 13.33 -18.72 14.79
C ALA A 213 12.91 -20.16 15.13
N GLU A 214 13.89 -21.06 15.22
CA GLU A 214 13.66 -22.32 15.92
C GLU A 214 13.19 -21.99 17.36
N PRO A 215 12.11 -22.62 17.86
CA PRO A 215 11.77 -22.49 19.27
C PRO A 215 12.98 -22.92 20.08
N ALA A 216 13.50 -22.05 20.94
CA ALA A 216 14.71 -22.31 21.71
C ALA A 216 14.64 -23.70 22.35
N ASP A 217 15.46 -24.62 21.85
CA ASP A 217 15.49 -25.98 22.33
C ASP A 217 16.05 -25.98 23.77
N THR A 218 15.16 -26.22 24.73
CA THR A 218 15.52 -26.27 26.15
C THR A 218 16.54 -27.36 26.47
N THR A 219 16.70 -28.36 25.60
CA THR A 219 17.77 -29.36 25.72
C THR A 219 19.13 -28.81 25.33
N ILE A 220 19.22 -27.90 24.35
CA ILE A 220 20.48 -27.22 23.99
C ILE A 220 20.93 -26.28 25.12
N LEU A 221 19.99 -25.58 25.78
CA LEU A 221 20.31 -24.71 26.92
C LEU A 221 20.79 -25.46 28.17
N LYS A 222 20.51 -26.76 28.28
CA LYS A 222 20.95 -27.63 29.38
C LYS A 222 22.18 -28.50 29.03
N ALA A 223 22.61 -28.49 27.77
CA ALA A 223 23.68 -29.37 27.30
C ALA A 223 25.08 -28.96 27.78
N ASP A 224 25.26 -27.73 28.28
CA ASP A 224 26.57 -27.17 28.63
C ASP A 224 26.92 -27.34 30.13
N ILE A 225 26.46 -28.42 30.76
CA ILE A 225 26.88 -28.82 32.11
C ILE A 225 27.92 -29.94 31.97
N PRO A 226 29.18 -29.75 32.39
CA PRO A 226 30.21 -30.80 32.33
C PRO A 226 29.73 -32.15 32.90
N ASP A 227 30.02 -33.26 32.22
CA ASP A 227 29.57 -34.63 32.61
C ASP A 227 29.89 -34.99 34.08
N ILE A 228 30.99 -34.46 34.61
CA ILE A 228 31.43 -34.67 36.00
C ILE A 228 30.46 -34.01 37.00
N LEU A 229 29.87 -32.86 36.66
CA LEU A 229 28.90 -32.17 37.52
C LEU A 229 27.56 -32.89 37.56
N GLN A 230 27.07 -33.44 36.43
CA GLN A 230 25.85 -34.26 36.43
C GLN A 230 26.05 -35.60 37.15
N THR A 231 27.21 -36.24 36.97
CA THR A 231 27.48 -37.56 37.57
C THR A 231 27.67 -37.45 39.08
N VAL A 232 28.41 -36.44 39.55
CA VAL A 232 28.77 -36.31 40.97
C VAL A 232 27.74 -35.48 41.75
N PHE A 233 27.13 -34.44 41.16
CA PHE A 233 26.26 -33.48 41.87
C PHE A 233 24.80 -33.45 41.34
N GLY A 234 24.36 -34.50 40.65
CA GLY A 234 22.99 -34.63 40.14
C GLY A 234 21.94 -34.89 41.22
N ASP A 235 20.66 -34.86 40.83
CA ASP A 235 19.51 -35.00 41.74
C ASP A 235 19.29 -36.43 42.27
N GLU A 236 19.95 -37.44 41.69
CA GLU A 236 19.73 -38.84 42.05
C GLU A 236 20.70 -39.33 43.16
N ALA A 237 20.16 -40.07 44.11
CA ALA A 237 20.94 -40.67 45.21
C ALA A 237 21.85 -41.81 44.76
N GLN A 238 22.98 -41.99 45.43
CA GLN A 238 23.65 -43.29 45.47
C GLN A 238 23.10 -44.12 46.63
N LEU A 239 22.50 -45.27 46.34
CA LEU A 239 22.02 -46.20 47.38
C LEU A 239 23.18 -47.05 47.91
N TYR A 240 23.26 -47.18 49.22
CA TYR A 240 24.23 -48.03 49.90
C TYR A 240 23.57 -48.88 50.99
N SER A 241 23.90 -50.18 50.99
CA SER A 241 23.47 -51.16 51.98
C SER A 241 24.72 -51.90 52.48
N GLY A 242 25.08 -51.66 53.74
CA GLY A 242 26.29 -52.20 54.33
C GLY A 242 26.35 -51.92 55.83
N VAL A 243 27.22 -52.64 56.52
CA VAL A 243 27.39 -52.53 57.99
C VAL A 243 28.44 -51.49 58.40
N ASP A 244 29.17 -50.91 57.43
CA ASP A 244 30.22 -49.89 57.60
C ASP A 244 30.42 -49.16 56.25
N LEU A 245 31.10 -48.01 56.18
CA LEU A 245 31.45 -47.32 54.95
C LEU A 245 32.75 -47.79 54.27
N LEU A 246 33.53 -48.68 54.91
CA LEU A 246 34.83 -49.12 54.38
C LEU A 246 34.77 -49.77 52.97
N THR A 247 33.62 -50.30 52.56
CA THR A 247 33.44 -50.91 51.23
C THR A 247 32.65 -50.03 50.26
N LEU A 248 32.27 -48.81 50.68
CA LEU A 248 31.54 -47.88 49.83
C LEU A 248 32.51 -47.23 48.81
N GLU A 249 32.25 -47.47 47.53
CA GLU A 249 32.85 -46.70 46.44
C GLU A 249 31.93 -45.52 46.12
N VAL A 250 32.35 -44.30 46.44
CA VAL A 250 31.51 -43.10 46.30
C VAL A 250 31.52 -42.62 44.84
N GLU A 251 30.36 -42.62 44.21
CA GLU A 251 30.14 -42.15 42.83
C GLU A 251 29.37 -40.83 42.79
N ARG A 252 28.58 -40.53 43.83
CA ARG A 252 27.73 -39.32 43.93
C ARG A 252 27.97 -38.54 45.22
N ASN A 253 27.62 -37.25 45.20
CA ASN A 253 27.76 -36.36 46.34
C ASN A 253 26.65 -36.54 47.38
N HIS A 254 25.57 -37.27 47.07
CA HIS A 254 24.56 -37.61 48.05
C HIS A 254 24.31 -39.13 48.09
N ILE A 255 24.43 -39.70 49.29
CA ILE A 255 24.40 -41.13 49.54
C ILE A 255 23.25 -41.45 50.48
N LEU A 256 22.42 -42.44 50.13
CA LEU A 256 21.38 -42.98 50.98
C LEU A 256 21.88 -44.29 51.59
N TRP A 257 22.04 -44.33 52.90
CA TRP A 257 22.53 -45.49 53.62
C TRP A 257 21.50 -46.00 54.62
N THR A 258 21.00 -47.22 54.44
CA THR A 258 20.13 -47.87 55.44
C THR A 258 20.95 -48.81 56.32
N LEU A 259 20.86 -48.65 57.64
CA LEU A 259 21.58 -49.51 58.58
C LEU A 259 20.86 -50.84 58.75
N GLU A 260 21.61 -51.94 58.63
CA GLU A 260 21.11 -53.30 58.83
C GLU A 260 21.56 -53.92 60.18
N ALA A 261 22.51 -53.27 60.86
CA ALA A 261 23.08 -53.66 62.13
C ALA A 261 23.71 -52.41 62.82
N PRO A 262 24.16 -52.50 64.08
CA PRO A 262 25.02 -51.47 64.68
C PRO A 262 26.27 -51.22 63.81
N SER A 263 26.53 -49.95 63.49
CA SER A 263 27.49 -49.57 62.45
C SER A 263 28.43 -48.43 62.87
N PHE A 264 29.53 -48.29 62.13
CA PHE A 264 30.47 -47.17 62.22
C PHE A 264 30.47 -46.36 60.92
N PHE A 265 30.37 -45.04 61.05
CA PHE A 265 30.61 -44.09 59.97
C PHE A 265 32.13 -43.93 59.82
N SER A 266 32.76 -44.92 59.20
CA SER A 266 34.21 -44.99 59.00
C SER A 266 34.69 -44.05 57.91
N ASP A 267 36.01 -43.86 57.84
CA ASP A 267 36.62 -43.09 56.76
C ASP A 267 36.36 -43.77 55.41
N VAL A 268 35.75 -43.03 54.47
CA VAL A 268 35.44 -43.51 53.11
C VAL A 268 36.17 -42.66 52.09
N LEU A 269 36.68 -43.26 51.02
CA LEU A 269 37.35 -42.53 49.95
C LEU A 269 36.35 -41.64 49.20
N LEU A 270 36.53 -40.31 49.25
CA LEU A 270 35.75 -39.38 48.44
C LEU A 270 36.58 -38.98 47.22
N PRO A 271 36.09 -39.24 45.99
CA PRO A 271 36.90 -39.09 44.77
C PRO A 271 37.23 -37.65 44.42
N PHE A 272 36.47 -36.67 44.93
CA PHE A 272 36.61 -35.26 44.59
C PHE A 272 36.55 -34.38 45.85
N ASP A 273 37.15 -33.19 45.77
CA ASP A 273 36.95 -32.15 46.78
C ASP A 273 35.53 -31.57 46.63
N GLY A 274 34.85 -31.33 47.75
CA GLY A 274 33.47 -30.85 47.76
C GLY A 274 32.67 -31.32 48.98
N THR A 275 31.38 -31.01 48.96
CA THR A 275 30.43 -31.38 50.01
C THR A 275 29.67 -32.64 49.63
N TYR A 276 29.69 -33.61 50.52
CA TYR A 276 28.97 -34.87 50.44
C TYR A 276 27.90 -34.93 51.54
N ILE A 277 26.72 -35.41 51.20
CA ILE A 277 25.59 -35.55 52.13
C ILE A 277 25.24 -37.02 52.25
N PHE A 278 25.35 -37.55 53.45
CA PHE A 278 24.93 -38.91 53.77
C PHE A 278 23.59 -38.84 54.48
N HIS A 279 22.58 -39.43 53.86
CA HIS A 279 21.24 -39.64 54.38
C HIS A 279 21.20 -41.03 55.00
N VAL A 280 21.43 -41.12 56.31
CA VAL A 280 21.52 -42.40 57.02
C VAL A 280 20.20 -42.71 57.70
N TYR A 281 19.63 -43.88 57.41
CA TYR A 281 18.40 -44.36 58.03
C TYR A 281 18.78 -45.37 59.12
N PRO A 282 18.70 -45.01 60.41
CA PRO A 282 19.28 -45.81 61.49
C PRO A 282 18.47 -47.07 61.80
N ALA A 283 17.17 -47.11 61.49
CA ALA A 283 16.29 -48.27 61.71
C ALA A 283 16.37 -48.87 63.14
N GLY A 284 16.65 -48.04 64.15
CA GLY A 284 16.83 -48.45 65.55
C GLY A 284 18.26 -48.89 65.92
N TYR A 285 19.19 -48.95 64.97
CA TYR A 285 20.59 -49.31 65.20
C TYR A 285 21.46 -48.09 65.55
N THR A 286 22.51 -48.32 66.34
CA THR A 286 23.49 -47.29 66.72
C THR A 286 24.46 -47.01 65.59
N LEU A 287 24.71 -45.74 65.33
CA LEU A 287 25.77 -45.26 64.44
C LEU A 287 26.82 -44.50 65.23
N ASN A 288 28.07 -44.95 65.20
CA ASN A 288 29.21 -44.23 65.80
C ASN A 288 30.02 -43.52 64.72
N LEU A 289 30.42 -42.27 64.96
CA LEU A 289 31.26 -41.51 64.04
C LEU A 289 32.74 -41.85 64.26
N ALA A 290 33.50 -42.09 63.20
CA ALA A 290 34.93 -42.37 63.33
C ALA A 290 35.73 -41.12 63.72
N GLU A 291 36.75 -41.31 64.56
CA GLU A 291 37.67 -40.24 65.01
C GLU A 291 38.56 -39.68 63.88
N SER A 292 38.58 -40.34 62.72
CA SER A 292 39.33 -39.92 61.53
C SER A 292 38.78 -38.65 60.88
N TYR A 293 37.52 -38.31 61.12
CA TYR A 293 36.92 -37.07 60.62
C TYR A 293 37.18 -35.92 61.58
N ASN A 294 37.68 -34.80 61.05
CA ASN A 294 37.73 -33.56 61.82
C ASN A 294 36.30 -33.08 62.10
N ASN A 295 36.04 -32.60 63.31
CA ASN A 295 34.78 -31.95 63.65
C ASN A 295 35.04 -30.81 64.63
N ASP A 296 34.04 -29.94 64.81
CA ASP A 296 34.12 -28.77 65.69
C ASP A 296 33.91 -29.09 67.18
N GLY A 297 33.77 -30.38 67.52
CA GLY A 297 33.49 -30.87 68.87
C GLY A 297 32.08 -30.57 69.38
N LYS A 298 31.20 -29.97 68.56
CA LYS A 298 29.84 -29.56 68.93
C LYS A 298 28.75 -30.28 68.14
N LEU A 299 29.13 -31.29 67.35
CA LEU A 299 28.18 -32.10 66.61
C LEU A 299 27.28 -32.91 67.56
N PRO A 300 25.95 -32.94 67.33
CA PRO A 300 25.07 -33.83 68.08
C PRO A 300 25.40 -35.29 67.78
N LEU A 301 25.14 -36.17 68.75
CA LEU A 301 25.31 -37.61 68.56
C LEU A 301 24.21 -38.17 67.63
N PRO A 302 24.54 -39.10 66.72
CA PRO A 302 23.56 -39.82 65.91
C PRO A 302 22.52 -40.51 66.81
N SER A 303 21.23 -40.25 66.58
CA SER A 303 20.13 -40.83 67.36
C SER A 303 19.60 -42.12 66.72
N THR A 304 19.41 -43.17 67.51
CA THR A 304 18.81 -44.43 67.03
C THR A 304 17.32 -44.30 66.72
N SER A 305 16.66 -43.27 67.25
CA SER A 305 15.23 -43.00 67.05
C SER A 305 14.94 -41.97 65.96
N ALA A 306 15.96 -41.43 65.30
CA ALA A 306 15.77 -40.52 64.17
C ALA A 306 15.17 -41.27 62.96
N GLU A 307 14.29 -40.63 62.20
CA GLU A 307 13.85 -41.21 60.92
C GLU A 307 14.98 -41.15 59.89
N GLU A 308 15.77 -40.07 59.93
CA GLU A 308 16.90 -39.84 59.06
C GLU A 308 18.00 -39.09 59.83
N ILE A 309 19.26 -39.49 59.63
CA ILE A 309 20.43 -38.78 60.13
C ILE A 309 21.17 -38.21 58.93
N ARG A 310 21.17 -36.89 58.78
CA ARG A 310 21.92 -36.20 57.73
C ARG A 310 23.30 -35.85 58.22
N ILE A 311 24.32 -36.42 57.59
CA ILE A 311 25.72 -36.15 57.88
C ILE A 311 26.32 -35.44 56.68
N VAL A 312 26.75 -34.20 56.87
CA VAL A 312 27.41 -33.41 55.84
C VAL A 312 28.91 -33.50 56.05
N VAL A 313 29.60 -34.05 55.06
CA VAL A 313 31.06 -34.21 55.03
C VAL A 313 31.63 -33.29 53.96
N GLU A 314 32.64 -32.52 54.30
CA GLU A 314 33.41 -31.74 53.35
C GLU A 314 34.81 -32.33 53.20
N GLN A 315 35.23 -32.56 51.94
CA GLN A 315 36.60 -32.86 51.60
C GLN A 315 37.25 -31.66 50.92
N TYR A 316 38.39 -31.23 51.46
CA TYR A 316 39.23 -30.21 50.83
C TYR A 316 40.70 -30.52 51.09
N ASN A 317 41.53 -30.60 50.03
CA ASN A 317 42.96 -30.90 50.14
C ASN A 317 43.25 -32.16 50.98
N ASN A 318 42.54 -33.26 50.70
CA ASN A 318 42.65 -34.54 51.42
C ASN A 318 42.33 -34.48 52.92
N ARG A 319 41.72 -33.41 53.42
CA ARG A 319 41.17 -33.34 54.78
C ARG A 319 39.66 -33.51 54.71
N LYS A 320 39.13 -34.42 55.52
CA LYS A 320 37.69 -34.66 55.64
C LYS A 320 37.20 -34.12 56.98
N SER A 321 36.14 -33.32 56.91
CA SER A 321 35.52 -32.72 58.08
C SER A 321 34.03 -32.97 58.07
N ILE A 322 33.47 -33.46 59.18
CA ILE A 322 32.02 -33.49 59.35
C ILE A 322 31.58 -32.08 59.77
N LEU A 323 30.87 -31.40 58.88
CA LEU A 323 30.38 -30.04 59.09
C LEU A 323 29.09 -30.01 59.90
N SER A 324 28.23 -31.01 59.72
CA SER A 324 26.97 -31.09 60.46
C SER A 324 26.47 -32.52 60.57
N VAL A 325 25.79 -32.78 61.69
CA VAL A 325 24.98 -33.98 61.92
C VAL A 325 23.61 -33.47 62.34
N GLN A 326 22.56 -33.88 61.62
CA GLN A 326 21.19 -33.50 61.92
C GLN A 326 20.37 -34.78 62.09
N ASN A 327 19.84 -35.00 63.29
CA ASN A 327 18.85 -36.03 63.54
C ASN A 327 17.48 -35.46 63.13
N MET A 328 16.96 -35.91 62.00
CA MET A 328 15.64 -35.53 61.51
C MET A 328 14.60 -36.38 62.25
N GLU A 329 13.69 -35.69 62.92
CA GLU A 329 12.45 -36.28 63.45
C GLU A 329 11.35 -36.16 62.38
N ALA A 330 10.32 -37.00 62.49
CA ALA A 330 9.14 -36.99 61.62
C ALA A 330 8.44 -35.62 61.56
#